data_AF-A0A846THQ6-F1
#
_entry.id   AF-A0A846THQ6-F1
#
_cell.length_a   1.000
_cell.length_b   1.000
_cell.length_c   1.000
_cell.angle_alpha   90.00
_cell.angle_beta   90.00
_cell.angle_gamma   90.00
#
_symmetry.space_group_name_H-M   'P 1'
#
loop_
_entity.id
_entity.type
_entity.pdbx_description
1 polymer ?
#
loop_
_entity_poly.entity_id
_entity_poly.type
_entity_poly.pdbx_seq_one_letter_code
_entity_poly.pdbx_strand_id
1 'polypeptide(L)'
;MIQLKTEFLAELDKHLGKHGDREQILADYDIHITEMLEELKDMDREEADIRSEIHSRLGTPEEIAECWREELSTTPMKTQWVFISANLFFFVGGITLTLVHNLFDFPFIDIAWQSLTSIPAVIILLYLFFWALLGYEIGKGFGHKGRSLMKKTFILSILPNIVLMNLTLLKLIPHDWFQPLLSPAFIFICILFTALLYPICWLGYRWGKKASI
;
A
#
# COMPACT_ATOMS: atom_id res chain seq x y z
N MET A 1 23.77 -32.77 -10.06
CA MET A 1 22.62 -32.20 -9.31
C MET A 1 22.89 -30.83 -8.68
N ILE A 2 23.94 -30.64 -7.85
CA ILE A 2 24.23 -29.30 -7.26
C ILE A 2 24.51 -28.25 -8.35
N GLN A 3 25.22 -28.65 -9.41
CA GLN A 3 25.57 -27.78 -10.53
C GLN A 3 24.35 -27.30 -11.33
N LEU A 4 23.36 -28.16 -11.54
CA LEU A 4 22.07 -27.84 -12.17
C LEU A 4 21.31 -26.73 -11.41
N LYS A 5 21.26 -26.83 -10.08
CA LYS A 5 20.65 -25.80 -9.24
C LYS A 5 21.38 -24.46 -9.37
N THR A 6 22.70 -24.48 -9.29
CA THR A 6 23.51 -23.27 -9.39
C THR A 6 23.35 -22.59 -10.75
N GLU A 7 23.30 -23.35 -11.84
CA GLU A 7 23.06 -22.81 -13.18
C GLU A 7 21.67 -22.18 -13.32
N PHE A 8 20.63 -22.87 -12.85
CA PHE A 8 19.25 -22.36 -12.89
C PHE A 8 19.11 -21.06 -12.11
N LEU A 9 19.63 -21.02 -10.87
CA LEU A 9 19.57 -19.82 -10.04
C LEU A 9 20.40 -18.68 -10.61
N ALA A 10 21.57 -18.95 -11.21
CA ALA A 10 22.38 -17.92 -11.86
C ALA A 10 21.69 -17.34 -13.11
N GLU A 11 20.97 -18.17 -13.86
CA GLU A 11 20.21 -17.72 -15.03
C GLU A 11 18.99 -16.89 -14.61
N LEU A 12 18.23 -17.37 -13.62
CA LEU A 12 17.12 -16.64 -13.01
C LEU A 12 17.59 -15.28 -12.46
N ASP A 13 18.73 -15.27 -11.77
CA ASP A 13 19.36 -14.08 -11.23
C ASP A 13 19.66 -13.03 -12.30
N LYS A 14 20.20 -13.48 -13.44
CA LYS A 14 20.50 -12.63 -14.59
C LYS A 14 19.23 -12.05 -15.22
N HIS A 15 18.16 -12.83 -15.33
CA HIS A 15 16.89 -12.38 -15.89
C HIS A 15 16.10 -11.46 -14.95
N LEU A 16 16.21 -11.64 -13.63
CA LEU A 16 15.62 -10.74 -12.61
C LEU A 16 16.29 -9.36 -12.59
N GLY A 17 17.58 -9.26 -12.92
CA GLY A 17 18.30 -7.99 -13.02
C GLY A 17 18.28 -7.19 -11.71
N LYS A 18 17.75 -5.95 -11.72
CA LYS A 18 17.61 -5.10 -10.53
C LYS A 18 16.26 -5.26 -9.81
N HIS A 19 15.71 -6.46 -9.77
CA HIS A 19 14.43 -6.72 -9.11
C HIS A 19 14.50 -6.38 -7.61
N GLY A 20 13.51 -5.64 -7.10
CA GLY A 20 13.46 -5.22 -5.70
C GLY A 20 13.47 -6.39 -4.72
N ASP A 21 12.87 -7.52 -5.12
CA ASP A 21 12.76 -8.78 -4.34
C ASP A 21 13.69 -9.92 -4.82
N ARG A 22 14.71 -9.59 -5.61
CA ARG A 22 15.69 -10.55 -6.17
C ARG A 22 16.18 -11.61 -5.18
N GLU A 23 16.71 -11.19 -4.02
CA GLU A 23 17.25 -12.13 -3.03
C GLU A 23 16.20 -13.08 -2.45
N GLN A 24 14.96 -12.62 -2.31
CA GLN A 24 13.88 -13.43 -1.75
C GLN A 24 13.37 -14.44 -2.76
N ILE A 25 13.18 -14.01 -4.01
CA ILE A 25 12.82 -14.90 -5.12
C ILE A 25 13.86 -16.00 -5.28
N LEU A 26 15.15 -15.65 -5.28
CA LEU A 26 16.23 -16.63 -5.37
C LEU A 26 16.23 -17.62 -4.20
N ALA A 27 15.93 -17.16 -2.98
CA ALA A 27 15.85 -18.03 -1.80
C ALA A 27 14.66 -19.00 -1.87
N ASP A 28 13.49 -18.53 -2.32
CA ASP A 28 12.29 -19.36 -2.46
C ASP A 28 12.52 -20.45 -3.53
N TYR A 29 13.09 -20.08 -4.69
CA TYR A 29 13.42 -21.04 -5.73
C TYR A 29 14.58 -21.98 -5.35
N ASP A 30 15.53 -21.55 -4.52
CA ASP A 30 16.58 -22.44 -4.01
C ASP A 30 15.99 -23.57 -3.15
N ILE A 31 15.01 -23.26 -2.30
CA ILE A 31 14.30 -24.25 -1.48
C ILE A 31 13.53 -25.21 -2.39
N HIS A 32 12.69 -24.69 -3.29
CA HIS A 32 11.87 -25.52 -4.18
C HIS A 32 12.69 -26.43 -5.10
N ILE A 33 13.78 -25.93 -5.68
CA ILE A 33 14.67 -26.75 -6.52
C ILE A 33 15.40 -27.79 -5.68
N THR A 34 15.78 -27.45 -4.44
CA THR A 34 16.43 -28.42 -3.54
C THR A 34 15.46 -29.56 -3.18
N GLU A 35 14.21 -29.25 -2.86
CA GLU A 35 13.16 -30.25 -2.59
C GLU A 35 12.92 -31.15 -3.80
N MET A 36 12.77 -30.58 -5.01
CA MET A 36 12.61 -31.38 -6.24
C MET A 36 13.83 -32.25 -6.55
N LEU A 37 15.04 -31.75 -6.32
CA LEU A 37 16.25 -32.54 -6.54
C LEU A 37 16.35 -33.69 -5.54
N GLU A 38 15.83 -33.54 -4.32
CA GLU A 38 15.71 -34.64 -3.35
C GLU A 38 14.67 -35.68 -3.78
N GLU A 39 13.50 -35.26 -4.29
CA GLU A 39 12.48 -36.18 -4.85
C GLU A 39 13.00 -36.98 -6.05
N LEU A 40 13.80 -36.35 -6.91
CA LEU A 40 14.31 -36.95 -8.14
C LEU A 40 15.59 -37.78 -7.93
N LYS A 41 16.22 -37.68 -6.75
CA LYS A 41 17.49 -38.36 -6.41
C LYS A 41 17.37 -39.87 -6.36
N ASP A 42 16.19 -40.41 -6.08
CA ASP A 42 15.92 -41.85 -6.01
C ASP A 42 15.64 -42.48 -7.39
N MET A 43 15.61 -41.68 -8.46
CA MET A 43 15.43 -42.15 -9.82
C MET A 43 16.77 -42.05 -10.55
N ASP A 44 17.28 -43.18 -11.07
CA ASP A 44 18.53 -43.27 -11.86
C ASP A 44 18.34 -42.63 -13.26
N ARG A 45 18.04 -41.32 -13.28
CA ARG A 45 17.75 -40.53 -14.48
C ARG A 45 18.95 -39.69 -14.88
N GLU A 46 19.10 -39.46 -16.18
CA GLU A 46 20.10 -38.56 -16.72
C GLU A 46 19.82 -37.10 -16.29
N GLU A 47 20.88 -36.31 -16.12
CA GLU A 47 20.76 -34.89 -15.72
C GLU A 47 19.94 -34.05 -16.70
N ALA A 48 19.87 -34.44 -17.98
CA ALA A 48 19.05 -33.79 -19.00
C ALA A 48 17.54 -33.96 -18.72
N ASP A 49 17.13 -35.15 -18.26
CA ASP A 49 15.74 -35.44 -17.92
C ASP A 49 15.32 -34.67 -16.67
N ILE A 50 16.21 -34.61 -15.67
CA ILE A 50 16.00 -33.83 -14.43
C ILE A 50 15.82 -32.34 -14.76
N ARG A 51 16.65 -31.79 -15.67
CA ARG A 51 16.51 -30.39 -16.13
C ARG A 51 15.15 -30.16 -16.80
N SER A 52 14.74 -31.07 -17.68
CA SER A 52 13.46 -30.95 -18.40
C SER A 52 12.26 -31.00 -17.45
N GLU A 53 12.32 -31.83 -16.40
CA GLU A 53 11.27 -31.93 -15.39
C GLU A 53 11.18 -30.66 -14.54
N ILE A 54 12.33 -30.10 -14.13
CA ILE A 54 12.39 -28.82 -13.41
C ILE A 54 11.76 -27.70 -14.27
N HIS A 55 12.12 -27.62 -15.55
CA HIS A 55 11.55 -26.62 -16.47
C HIS A 55 10.06 -26.87 -16.71
N SER A 56 9.61 -28.12 -16.78
CA SER A 56 8.18 -28.44 -16.96
C SER A 56 7.34 -28.09 -15.73
N ARG A 57 7.89 -28.18 -14.52
CA ARG A 57 7.15 -27.91 -13.28
C ARG A 57 7.21 -26.46 -12.83
N LEU A 58 8.39 -25.83 -12.92
CA LEU A 58 8.59 -24.45 -12.46
C LEU A 58 8.49 -23.42 -13.59
N GLY A 59 8.62 -23.85 -14.84
CA GLY A 59 8.90 -22.96 -15.96
C GLY A 59 10.40 -22.72 -16.14
N THR A 60 10.75 -22.08 -17.24
CA THR A 60 12.13 -21.65 -17.51
C THR A 60 12.50 -20.43 -16.67
N PRO A 61 13.80 -20.20 -16.38
CA PRO A 61 14.25 -19.01 -15.65
C PRO A 61 13.78 -17.68 -16.28
N GLU A 62 13.64 -17.66 -17.61
CA GLU A 62 13.11 -16.50 -18.35
C GLU A 62 11.62 -16.29 -18.08
N GLU A 63 10.79 -17.33 -18.21
CA GLU A 63 9.34 -17.26 -17.93
C GLU A 63 9.06 -16.85 -16.48
N ILE A 64 9.83 -17.38 -15.53
CA ILE A 64 9.73 -17.00 -14.11
C ILE A 64 10.04 -15.51 -13.94
N ALA A 65 11.14 -15.04 -14.52
CA ALA A 65 11.51 -13.63 -14.44
C ALA A 65 10.47 -12.71 -15.10
N GLU A 66 9.84 -13.13 -16.18
CA GLU A 66 8.74 -12.38 -16.81
C GLU A 66 7.48 -12.33 -15.93
N CYS A 67 7.11 -13.44 -15.30
CA CYS A 67 5.98 -13.53 -14.39
C CYS A 67 6.14 -12.55 -13.21
N TRP A 68 7.32 -12.54 -12.58
CA TRP A 68 7.66 -11.60 -11.50
C TRP A 68 7.73 -10.14 -11.98
N ARG A 69 8.16 -9.91 -13.23
CA ARG A 69 8.17 -8.57 -13.84
C ARG A 69 6.76 -8.03 -14.09
N GLU A 70 5.82 -8.88 -14.50
CA GLU A 70 4.41 -8.51 -14.68
C GLU A 70 3.74 -8.22 -13.33
N GLU A 71 3.97 -9.05 -12.31
CA GLU A 71 3.41 -8.87 -10.96
C GLU A 71 3.83 -7.54 -10.30
N LEU A 72 5.08 -7.12 -10.53
CA LEU A 72 5.61 -5.80 -10.16
C LEU A 72 4.95 -4.64 -10.91
N SER A 73 4.57 -4.84 -12.17
CA SER A 73 4.01 -3.78 -13.01
C SER A 73 2.57 -3.43 -12.62
N THR A 74 1.84 -4.38 -12.02
CA THR A 74 0.41 -4.23 -11.71
C THR A 74 0.10 -3.93 -10.26
N THR A 75 0.89 -4.38 -9.29
CA THR A 75 0.42 -4.50 -7.89
C THR A 75 0.93 -3.40 -6.94
N PRO A 76 2.21 -2.97 -6.99
CA PRO A 76 2.77 -2.02 -6.03
C PRO A 76 2.41 -0.55 -6.24
N MET A 77 2.76 0.00 -7.41
CA MET A 77 2.67 1.44 -7.66
C MET A 77 1.24 1.89 -7.90
N LYS A 78 0.40 1.07 -8.54
CA LYS A 78 -0.99 1.41 -8.80
C LYS A 78 -1.77 1.57 -7.50
N THR A 79 -1.63 0.63 -6.57
CA THR A 79 -2.31 0.67 -5.26
C THR A 79 -1.86 1.89 -4.46
N GLN A 80 -0.56 2.21 -4.44
CA GLN A 80 -0.05 3.42 -3.81
C GLN A 80 -0.64 4.72 -4.41
N TRP A 81 -0.71 4.82 -5.74
CA TRP A 81 -1.27 5.99 -6.43
C TRP A 81 -2.78 6.11 -6.25
N VAL A 82 -3.52 5.01 -6.22
CA VAL A 82 -4.95 5.01 -5.89
C VAL A 82 -5.18 5.64 -4.52
N PHE A 83 -4.37 5.28 -3.53
CA PHE A 83 -4.50 5.84 -2.18
C PHE A 83 -4.11 7.32 -2.09
N ILE A 84 -3.01 7.71 -2.72
CA ILE A 84 -2.60 9.13 -2.78
C ILE A 84 -3.68 9.95 -3.49
N SER A 85 -4.22 9.44 -4.61
CA SER A 85 -5.26 10.12 -5.38
C SER A 85 -6.57 10.24 -4.60
N ALA A 86 -6.95 9.19 -3.85
CA ALA A 86 -8.14 9.24 -3.00
C ALA A 86 -8.00 10.28 -1.88
N ASN A 87 -6.85 10.33 -1.18
CA ASN A 87 -6.62 11.33 -0.14
C ASN A 87 -6.58 12.75 -0.71
N LEU A 88 -5.94 12.92 -1.87
CA LEU A 88 -5.93 14.19 -2.61
C LEU A 88 -7.33 14.61 -3.04
N PHE A 89 -8.15 13.67 -3.53
CA PHE A 89 -9.53 13.94 -3.92
C PHE A 89 -10.37 14.40 -2.72
N PHE A 90 -10.26 13.73 -1.56
CA PHE A 90 -10.92 14.18 -0.34
C PHE A 90 -10.44 15.57 0.11
N PHE A 91 -9.14 15.83 0.02
CA PHE A 91 -8.56 17.11 0.41
C PHE A 91 -9.00 18.26 -0.51
N VAL A 92 -8.84 18.10 -1.82
CA VAL A 92 -9.24 19.09 -2.83
C VAL A 92 -10.75 19.25 -2.85
N GLY A 93 -11.51 18.17 -2.72
CA GLY A 93 -12.96 18.19 -2.62
C GLY A 93 -13.44 18.98 -1.39
N GLY A 94 -12.82 18.76 -0.23
CA GLY A 94 -13.08 19.52 0.99
C GLY A 94 -12.80 21.02 0.81
N ILE A 95 -11.64 21.38 0.29
CA ILE A 95 -11.28 22.79 0.01
C ILE A 95 -12.27 23.42 -0.96
N THR A 96 -12.57 22.74 -2.06
CA THR A 96 -13.50 23.23 -3.09
C THR A 96 -14.88 23.45 -2.49
N LEU A 97 -15.39 22.49 -1.71
CA LEU A 97 -16.68 22.61 -1.05
C LEU A 97 -16.72 23.79 -0.09
N THR A 98 -15.67 23.98 0.73
CA THR A 98 -15.56 25.15 1.63
C THR A 98 -15.54 26.46 0.86
N LEU A 99 -14.77 26.55 -0.23
CA LEU A 99 -14.72 27.76 -1.04
C LEU A 99 -16.05 28.05 -1.72
N VAL A 100 -16.70 27.04 -2.30
CA VAL A 100 -17.97 27.21 -3.00
C VAL A 100 -19.06 27.65 -2.03
N HIS A 101 -19.14 27.04 -0.84
CA HIS A 101 -20.11 27.43 0.19
C HIS A 101 -19.93 28.89 0.67
N ASN A 102 -18.68 29.35 0.82
CA ASN A 102 -18.42 30.71 1.31
C ASN A 102 -18.48 31.80 0.24
N LEU A 103 -18.24 31.45 -1.04
CA LEU A 103 -18.19 32.41 -2.14
C LEU A 103 -19.47 32.45 -2.98
N PHE A 104 -20.32 31.42 -2.91
CA PHE A 104 -21.52 31.30 -3.72
C PHE A 104 -22.73 30.81 -2.90
N ASP A 105 -23.85 31.53 -2.97
CA ASP A 105 -25.14 31.16 -2.36
C ASP A 105 -25.87 30.10 -3.19
N PHE A 106 -25.32 28.89 -3.27
CA PHE A 106 -25.99 27.75 -3.90
C PHE A 106 -26.74 26.90 -2.87
N PRO A 107 -28.09 26.82 -2.93
CA PRO A 107 -28.87 26.10 -1.92
C PRO A 107 -28.57 24.59 -1.88
N PHE A 108 -28.13 24.00 -2.98
CA PHE A 108 -27.68 22.59 -3.02
C PHE A 108 -26.39 22.37 -2.22
N ILE A 109 -25.48 23.35 -2.24
CA ILE A 109 -24.21 23.28 -1.53
C ILE A 109 -24.45 23.45 -0.03
N ASP A 110 -25.39 24.29 0.37
CA ASP A 110 -25.76 24.47 1.78
C ASP A 110 -26.36 23.21 2.39
N ILE A 111 -27.23 22.51 1.66
CA ILE A 111 -27.79 21.23 2.11
C ILE A 111 -26.67 20.18 2.25
N ALA A 112 -25.76 20.11 1.27
CA ALA A 112 -24.62 19.20 1.33
C ALA A 112 -23.69 19.52 2.50
N TRP A 113 -23.41 20.81 2.74
CA TRP A 113 -22.58 21.31 3.83
C TRP A 113 -23.19 21.02 5.20
N GLN A 114 -24.48 21.31 5.40
CA GLN A 114 -25.20 20.98 6.63
C GLN A 114 -25.23 19.46 6.88
N SER A 115 -25.44 18.66 5.83
CA SER A 115 -25.41 17.20 5.95
C SER A 115 -24.02 16.71 6.39
N LEU A 116 -22.96 17.18 5.73
CA LEU A 116 -21.58 16.78 6.05
C LEU A 116 -21.18 17.21 7.47
N THR A 117 -21.54 18.44 7.84
CA THR A 117 -21.21 19.02 9.15
C THR A 117 -22.00 18.39 10.30
N SER A 118 -23.11 17.71 10.00
CA SER A 118 -23.93 16.99 10.99
C SER A 118 -23.40 15.61 11.40
N ILE A 119 -22.53 14.99 10.60
CA ILE A 119 -22.02 13.61 10.83
C ILE A 119 -20.49 13.49 10.92
N PRO A 120 -19.77 14.37 11.64
CA PRO A 120 -18.31 14.36 11.68
C PRO A 120 -17.73 13.06 12.27
N ALA A 121 -18.42 12.43 13.22
CA ALA A 121 -18.00 11.14 13.80
C ALA A 121 -17.98 10.01 12.77
N VAL A 122 -18.97 9.98 11.85
CA VAL A 122 -19.04 8.98 10.78
C VAL A 122 -17.90 9.18 9.79
N ILE A 123 -17.60 10.43 9.43
CA ILE A 123 -16.50 10.77 8.54
C ILE A 123 -15.16 10.30 9.14
N ILE A 124 -14.92 10.58 10.43
CA ILE A 124 -13.72 10.11 11.12
C ILE A 124 -13.64 8.58 11.10
N LEU A 125 -14.73 7.88 11.43
CA LEU A 125 -14.75 6.42 11.46
C LEU A 125 -14.45 5.81 10.09
N LEU A 126 -15.06 6.33 9.02
CA LEU A 126 -14.78 5.90 7.65
C LEU A 126 -13.32 6.16 7.26
N TYR A 127 -12.77 7.29 7.68
CA TYR A 127 -11.37 7.63 7.44
C TYR A 127 -10.41 6.68 8.18
N LEU A 128 -10.68 6.36 9.45
CA LEU A 128 -9.91 5.36 10.21
C LEU A 128 -9.95 3.99 9.52
N PHE A 129 -11.13 3.58 9.05
CA PHE A 129 -11.30 2.31 8.35
C PHE A 129 -10.54 2.26 7.02
N PHE A 130 -10.61 3.34 6.23
CA PHE A 130 -9.82 3.49 5.01
C PHE A 130 -8.31 3.34 5.28
N TRP A 131 -7.81 3.95 6.35
CA TRP A 131 -6.41 3.83 6.76
C TRP A 131 -6.03 2.44 7.26
N ALA A 132 -6.93 1.74 7.94
CA ALA A 132 -6.74 0.35 8.34
C ALA A 132 -6.64 -0.58 7.12
N LEU A 133 -7.55 -0.41 6.15
CA LEU A 133 -7.54 -1.16 4.88
C LEU A 133 -6.27 -0.87 4.06
N LEU A 134 -5.84 0.40 4.00
CA LEU A 134 -4.60 0.78 3.35
C LEU A 134 -3.40 0.07 3.98
N GLY A 135 -3.33 0.07 5.31
CA GLY A 135 -2.33 -0.69 6.06
C GLY A 135 -2.35 -2.16 5.66
N TYR A 136 -3.54 -2.77 5.63
CA TYR A 136 -3.76 -4.16 5.27
C TYR A 136 -3.29 -4.50 3.84
N GLU A 137 -3.70 -3.73 2.83
CA GLU A 137 -3.30 -3.94 1.44
C GLU A 137 -1.78 -3.81 1.26
N ILE A 138 -1.15 -2.81 1.92
CA ILE A 138 0.32 -2.69 1.89
C ILE A 138 0.98 -3.87 2.61
N GLY A 139 0.41 -4.34 3.72
CA GLY A 139 0.92 -5.51 4.44
C GLY A 139 0.86 -6.79 3.63
N LYS A 140 -0.25 -7.00 2.93
CA LYS A 140 -0.52 -8.15 2.07
C LYS A 140 0.35 -8.11 0.80
N GLY A 141 0.43 -6.97 0.12
CA GLY A 141 1.11 -6.86 -1.17
C GLY A 141 2.64 -6.71 -1.10
N PHE A 142 3.22 -6.31 0.03
CA PHE A 142 4.63 -5.91 0.11
C PHE A 142 5.43 -6.57 1.23
N GLY A 143 4.81 -7.43 2.04
CA GLY A 143 5.47 -8.21 3.08
C GLY A 143 6.46 -7.37 3.91
N HIS A 144 7.70 -7.83 4.03
CA HIS A 144 8.70 -7.20 4.92
C HIS A 144 9.25 -5.84 4.43
N LYS A 145 9.20 -5.55 3.12
CA LYS A 145 9.66 -4.28 2.53
C LYS A 145 8.59 -3.19 2.51
N GLY A 146 7.32 -3.56 2.68
CA GLY A 146 6.19 -2.62 2.74
C GLY A 146 6.24 -1.59 3.88
N ARG A 147 7.01 -1.82 4.94
CA ARG A 147 7.07 -0.91 6.11
C ARG A 147 7.61 0.48 5.75
N SER A 148 8.65 0.56 4.91
CA SER A 148 9.24 1.84 4.47
C SER A 148 8.29 2.58 3.54
N LEU A 149 7.64 1.86 2.61
CA LEU A 149 6.65 2.40 1.70
C LEU A 149 5.43 2.94 2.45
N MET A 150 4.88 2.15 3.39
CA MET A 150 3.78 2.54 4.26
C MET A 150 4.10 3.85 4.99
N LYS A 151 5.29 3.97 5.59
CA LYS A 151 5.70 5.19 6.31
C LYS A 151 5.78 6.40 5.38
N LYS A 152 6.36 6.25 4.18
CA LYS A 152 6.44 7.35 3.20
C LYS A 152 5.05 7.78 2.71
N THR A 153 4.21 6.83 2.31
CA THR A 153 2.84 7.10 1.83
C THR A 153 1.97 7.70 2.93
N PHE A 154 2.11 7.23 4.16
CA PHE A 154 1.42 7.77 5.33
C PHE A 154 1.77 9.24 5.58
N ILE A 155 3.06 9.55 5.66
CA ILE A 155 3.54 10.92 5.87
C ILE A 155 3.09 11.82 4.73
N LEU A 156 3.26 11.39 3.47
CA LEU A 156 2.90 12.20 2.31
C LEU A 156 1.39 12.51 2.25
N SER A 157 0.54 11.57 2.65
CA SER A 157 -0.92 11.76 2.60
C SER A 157 -1.46 12.53 3.81
N ILE A 158 -0.81 12.45 4.97
CA ILE A 158 -1.23 13.20 6.18
C ILE A 158 -0.64 14.60 6.25
N LEU A 159 0.51 14.85 5.62
CA LEU A 159 1.17 16.14 5.66
C LEU A 159 0.26 17.31 5.24
N PRO A 160 -0.51 17.25 4.13
CA PRO A 160 -1.43 18.33 3.76
C PRO A 160 -2.52 18.57 4.81
N ASN A 161 -3.05 17.50 5.42
CA ASN A 161 -4.08 17.59 6.46
C ASN A 161 -3.54 18.25 7.73
N ILE A 162 -2.34 17.88 8.18
CA ILE A 162 -1.69 18.51 9.34
C ILE A 162 -1.37 19.98 9.05
N VAL A 163 -0.86 20.30 7.86
CA VAL A 163 -0.58 21.69 7.46
C VAL A 163 -1.86 22.52 7.50
N LEU A 164 -2.96 22.02 6.91
CA LEU A 164 -4.25 22.71 6.93
C LEU A 164 -4.75 22.96 8.36
N MET A 165 -4.70 21.94 9.23
CA MET A 165 -5.07 22.10 10.64
C MET A 165 -4.23 23.18 11.34
N ASN A 166 -2.91 23.21 11.12
CA ASN A 166 -2.04 24.23 11.71
C ASN A 166 -2.34 25.63 11.14
N LEU A 167 -2.61 25.77 9.85
CA LEU A 167 -3.01 27.04 9.24
C LEU A 167 -4.31 27.58 9.84
N THR A 168 -5.28 26.70 10.11
CA THR A 168 -6.51 27.08 10.82
C THR A 168 -6.22 27.49 12.27
N LEU A 169 -5.41 26.73 13.02
CA LEU A 169 -5.04 27.07 14.41
C LEU A 169 -4.27 28.39 14.53
N LEU A 170 -3.40 28.70 13.58
CA LEU A 170 -2.64 29.96 13.52
C LEU A 170 -3.50 31.16 13.07
N LYS A 171 -4.82 30.96 12.85
CA LYS A 171 -5.77 31.98 12.38
C LYS A 171 -5.36 32.65 11.06
N LEU A 172 -4.52 31.99 10.26
CA LEU A 172 -4.19 32.42 8.89
C LEU A 172 -5.41 32.29 7.97
N ILE A 173 -6.33 31.38 8.29
CA ILE A 173 -7.62 31.22 7.61
C ILE A 173 -8.75 31.65 8.56
N PRO A 174 -9.75 32.44 8.10
CA PRO A 174 -10.88 32.85 8.93
C PRO A 174 -11.61 31.63 9.49
N HIS A 175 -11.77 31.55 10.81
CA HIS A 175 -12.46 30.44 11.47
C HIS A 175 -13.92 30.32 11.04
N ASP A 176 -14.53 31.46 10.67
CA ASP A 176 -15.93 31.55 10.29
C ASP A 176 -16.25 30.73 9.03
N TRP A 177 -15.26 30.55 8.13
CA TRP A 177 -15.43 29.80 6.89
C TRP A 177 -15.66 28.31 7.09
N PHE A 178 -15.33 27.80 8.29
CA PHE A 178 -15.45 26.41 8.64
C PHE A 178 -16.40 26.16 9.81
N GLN A 179 -17.17 27.16 10.24
CA GLN A 179 -18.27 26.96 11.17
C GLN A 179 -19.37 26.12 10.49
N PRO A 180 -19.99 25.13 11.16
CA PRO A 180 -19.76 24.69 12.55
C PRO A 180 -18.72 23.56 12.70
N LEU A 181 -18.09 23.13 11.59
CA LEU A 181 -17.19 21.98 11.53
C LEU A 181 -15.94 22.13 12.41
N LEU A 182 -15.31 23.30 12.43
CA LEU A 182 -14.03 23.56 13.11
C LEU A 182 -14.22 24.23 14.49
N SER A 183 -14.97 23.57 15.38
CA SER A 183 -14.87 23.92 16.80
C SER A 183 -13.47 23.57 17.34
N PRO A 184 -12.91 24.32 18.31
CA PRO A 184 -11.61 24.01 18.90
C PRO A 184 -11.53 22.57 19.46
N ALA A 185 -12.64 22.07 20.01
CA ALA A 185 -12.76 20.70 20.48
C ALA A 185 -12.63 19.67 19.34
N PHE A 186 -13.26 19.95 18.18
CA PHE A 186 -13.17 19.09 17.01
C PHE A 186 -11.73 19.02 16.46
N ILE A 187 -11.03 20.15 16.39
CA ILE A 187 -9.63 20.19 15.95
C ILE A 187 -8.75 19.30 16.84
N PHE A 188 -8.91 19.41 18.16
CA PHE A 188 -8.15 18.59 19.11
C PHE A 188 -8.43 17.09 18.93
N ILE A 189 -9.69 16.72 18.73
CA ILE A 189 -10.10 15.34 18.44
C ILE A 189 -9.47 14.86 17.13
N CYS A 190 -9.49 15.66 16.07
CA CYS A 190 -8.91 15.29 14.79
C CYS A 190 -7.38 15.15 14.86
N ILE A 191 -6.68 15.97 15.65
CA ILE A 191 -5.23 15.82 15.90
C ILE A 191 -4.96 14.50 16.62
N LEU A 192 -5.73 14.19 17.66
CA LEU A 192 -5.61 12.93 18.40
C LEU A 192 -5.84 11.72 17.48
N PHE A 193 -6.90 11.73 16.67
CA PHE A 193 -7.15 10.68 15.70
C PHE A 193 -6.05 10.60 14.64
N THR A 194 -5.52 11.74 14.18
CA THR A 194 -4.40 11.76 13.24
C THR A 194 -3.14 11.10 13.81
N ALA A 195 -2.88 11.27 15.11
CA ALA A 195 -1.82 10.53 15.79
C ALA A 195 -2.12 9.03 15.89
N LEU A 196 -3.39 8.65 16.13
CA LEU A 196 -3.84 7.25 16.18
C LEU A 196 -3.92 6.57 14.79
N LEU A 197 -3.93 7.32 13.69
CA LEU A 197 -3.91 6.75 12.35
C LEU A 197 -2.68 5.89 12.11
N TYR A 198 -1.51 6.30 12.60
CA TYR A 198 -0.28 5.52 12.41
C TYR A 198 -0.34 4.13 13.06
N PRO A 199 -0.69 3.98 14.35
CA PRO A 199 -0.84 2.65 14.95
C PRO A 199 -1.96 1.84 14.30
N ILE A 200 -3.06 2.46 13.84
CA ILE A 200 -4.14 1.76 13.12
C ILE A 200 -3.64 1.21 11.77
N CYS A 201 -2.95 2.02 10.97
CA CYS A 201 -2.30 1.55 9.74
C CYS A 201 -1.30 0.44 10.02
N TRP A 202 -0.52 0.56 11.08
CA TRP A 202 0.46 -0.44 11.45
C TRP A 202 -0.18 -1.77 11.86
N LEU A 203 -1.31 -1.72 12.57
CA LEU A 203 -2.12 -2.91 12.89
C LEU A 203 -2.66 -3.57 11.62
N GLY A 204 -3.24 -2.78 10.71
CA GLY A 204 -3.67 -3.25 9.39
C GLY A 204 -2.53 -3.93 8.63
N TYR A 205 -1.36 -3.28 8.56
CA TYR A 205 -0.14 -3.82 7.94
C TYR A 205 0.31 -5.14 8.56
N ARG A 206 0.29 -5.25 9.89
CA ARG A 206 0.63 -6.50 10.58
C ARG A 206 -0.34 -7.62 10.23
N TRP A 207 -1.62 -7.29 10.07
CA TRP A 207 -2.64 -8.26 9.69
C TRP A 207 -2.50 -8.70 8.23
N GLY A 208 -2.32 -7.75 7.31
CA GLY A 208 -2.06 -8.03 5.89
C GLY A 208 -0.81 -8.90 5.70
N LYS A 209 0.27 -8.59 6.41
CA LYS A 209 1.51 -9.40 6.38
C LYS A 209 1.27 -10.85 6.79
N LYS A 210 0.42 -11.11 7.79
CA LYS A 210 0.10 -12.48 8.25
C LYS A 210 -0.79 -13.24 7.28
N ALA A 211 -1.61 -12.55 6.49
CA ALA A 211 -2.50 -13.16 5.50
C ALA A 211 -1.82 -13.46 4.16
N SER A 212 -0.58 -12.98 3.98
CA SER A 212 0.26 -13.25 2.81
C SER A 212 1.23 -14.43 3.03
N ILE A 213 1.24 -15.03 4.22
CA ILE A 213 1.99 -16.25 4.55
C ILE A 213 1.05 -17.44 4.39
#